data_AF-A0A1F9SN46-F1
#
_entry.id   AF-A0A1F9SN46-F1
#
_cell.length_a   1.000
_cell.length_b   1.000
_cell.length_c   1.000
_cell.angle_alpha   90.00
_cell.angle_beta   90.00
_cell.angle_gamma   90.00
#
_symmetry.space_group_name_H-M   'P 1'
#
loop_
_entity.id
_entity.type
_entity.pdbx_description
1 polymer ?
#
loop_
_entity_poly.entity_id
_entity_poly.type
_entity_poly.pdbx_seq_one_letter_code
_entity_poly.pdbx_strand_id
1 'polypeptide(L)'
;MKTPVFRSKLKYLAILLLAAVLLGNRGFRNLVRNYMEYRRLTAEKAGLELQRKDLERQLKEVGEKPAIEQAARRELGLIRPKETEYRFPAPKESDK
;
A
#
# COMPACT_ATOMS: atom_id res chain seq x y z
N MET A 1 17.77 -34.22 -51.08
CA MET A 1 17.54 -32.78 -51.39
C MET A 1 17.89 -31.95 -50.16
N LYS A 2 19.04 -31.26 -50.15
CA LYS A 2 19.43 -30.37 -49.05
C LYS A 2 18.61 -29.08 -49.15
N THR A 3 17.65 -28.89 -48.25
CA THR A 3 16.90 -27.62 -48.18
C THR A 3 17.88 -26.48 -47.91
N PRO A 4 17.75 -25.34 -48.61
CA PRO A 4 18.77 -24.32 -48.56
C PRO A 4 18.78 -23.68 -47.17
N VAL A 5 19.88 -23.90 -46.45
CA VAL A 5 20.28 -23.21 -45.21
C VAL A 5 20.23 -21.67 -45.34
N PHE A 6 20.12 -21.18 -46.58
CA PHE A 6 19.91 -19.80 -46.97
C PHE A 6 18.60 -19.19 -46.44
N ARG A 7 17.49 -19.95 -46.40
CA ARG A 7 16.22 -19.45 -45.85
C ARG A 7 16.31 -19.16 -44.36
N SER A 8 17.02 -19.99 -43.61
CA SER A 8 17.32 -19.76 -42.20
C SER A 8 18.19 -18.52 -42.00
N LYS A 9 19.26 -18.35 -42.80
CA LYS A 9 20.12 -17.15 -42.73
C LYS A 9 19.36 -15.85 -43.02
N LEU A 10 18.41 -15.87 -43.97
CA LEU A 10 17.55 -14.72 -44.26
C LEU A 10 16.63 -14.35 -43.08
N LYS A 11 16.08 -15.34 -42.36
CA LYS A 11 15.25 -15.09 -41.18
C LYS A 11 16.05 -14.39 -40.07
N TYR A 12 17.28 -14.85 -39.82
CA TYR A 12 18.15 -14.20 -38.83
C TYR A 12 18.53 -12.78 -39.26
N LEU A 13 18.78 -12.55 -40.55
CA LEU A 13 19.05 -11.20 -41.08
C LEU A 13 17.83 -10.27 -40.89
N ALA A 14 16.63 -10.77 -41.15
CA ALA A 14 15.39 -10.00 -40.96
C ALA A 14 15.14 -9.68 -39.48
N ILE A 15 15.38 -10.63 -38.57
CA ILE A 15 15.28 -10.42 -37.12
C ILE A 15 16.32 -9.38 -36.66
N LEU A 16 17.54 -9.45 -37.16
CA LEU A 16 18.60 -8.50 -36.84
C LEU A 16 18.23 -7.07 -37.28
N LEU A 17 17.72 -6.91 -38.50
CA LEU A 17 17.25 -5.63 -39.04
C LEU A 17 16.09 -5.07 -38.21
N LEU A 18 15.11 -5.92 -37.87
CA LEU A 18 13.99 -5.52 -37.03
C LEU A 18 14.46 -5.08 -35.64
N ALA A 19 15.37 -5.83 -35.02
CA ALA A 19 15.97 -5.47 -33.73
C ALA A 19 16.73 -4.15 -33.82
N ALA A 20 17.49 -3.92 -34.89
CA ALA A 20 18.22 -2.66 -35.10
C ALA A 20 17.27 -1.46 -35.23
N VAL A 21 16.14 -1.60 -35.94
CA VAL A 21 15.12 -0.55 -36.05
C VAL A 21 14.44 -0.28 -34.71
N LEU A 22 14.06 -1.35 -33.98
CA LEU A 22 13.39 -1.21 -32.68
C LEU A 22 14.32 -0.62 -31.60
N LEU A 23 15.58 -1.06 -31.54
CA LEU A 23 16.57 -0.58 -30.58
C LEU A 23 17.18 0.78 -30.96
N GLY A 24 17.26 1.07 -32.27
CA GLY A 24 17.71 2.36 -32.79
C GLY A 24 16.67 3.48 -32.62
N ASN A 25 15.39 3.12 -32.55
CA ASN A 25 14.31 4.08 -32.36
C ASN A 25 14.19 4.50 -30.88
N ARG A 26 14.62 5.72 -30.58
CA ARG A 26 14.48 6.34 -29.25
C ARG A 26 13.02 6.34 -28.76
N GLY A 27 12.05 6.48 -29.66
CA GLY A 27 10.62 6.45 -29.34
C GLY A 27 10.16 5.11 -28.79
N PHE A 28 10.58 3.99 -29.41
CA PHE A 28 10.24 2.65 -28.93
C PHE A 28 10.87 2.37 -27.56
N ARG A 29 12.13 2.75 -27.36
CA ARG A 29 12.82 2.61 -26.06
C ARG A 29 12.13 3.41 -24.97
N ASN A 30 11.71 4.64 -25.26
CA ASN A 30 10.96 5.47 -24.32
C ASN A 30 9.59 4.87 -24.01
N LEU A 31 8.88 4.33 -25.00
CA LEU A 31 7.60 3.66 -24.80
C LEU A 31 7.74 2.45 -23.87
N VAL A 32 8.75 1.61 -24.08
CA VAL A 32 9.02 0.46 -23.21
C VAL A 32 9.34 0.91 -21.79
N ARG A 33 10.18 1.94 -21.63
CA ARG A 33 10.49 2.51 -20.31
C ARG A 33 9.25 3.04 -19.61
N ASN A 34 8.43 3.82 -20.31
CA ASN A 34 7.19 4.38 -19.78
C ASN A 34 6.20 3.30 -19.40
N TYR A 35 6.10 2.22 -20.19
CA TYR A 35 5.24 1.08 -19.87
C TYR A 35 5.68 0.36 -18.59
N MET A 36 6.99 0.15 -18.42
CA MET A 36 7.54 -0.44 -17.20
C MET A 36 7.28 0.44 -15.97
N GLU A 37 7.47 1.75 -16.12
CA GLU A 37 7.22 2.73 -15.06
C GLU A 37 5.73 2.81 -14.70
N TYR A 38 4.85 2.81 -15.70
CA TYR A 38 3.41 2.75 -15.50
C TYR A 38 2.99 1.48 -14.73
N ARG A 39 3.54 0.32 -15.08
CA ARG A 39 3.25 -0.93 -14.36
C ARG A 39 3.71 -0.86 -12.91
N ARG A 40 4.91 -0.31 -12.65
CA ARG A 40 5.42 -0.12 -11.29
C ARG A 40 4.51 0.79 -10.47
N LEU A 41 4.18 1.97 -10.99
CA LEU A 41 3.32 2.94 -10.33
C LEU A 41 1.92 2.39 -10.05
N THR A 42 1.39 1.58 -10.97
CA THR A 42 0.08 0.93 -10.78
C THR A 42 0.11 -0.07 -9.62
N ALA A 43 1.17 -0.87 -9.52
CA ALA A 43 1.35 -1.81 -8.41
C ALA A 43 1.52 -1.08 -7.07
N GLU A 44 2.30 0.01 -7.06
CA GLU A 44 2.53 0.83 -5.88
C GLU A 44 1.24 1.51 -5.40
N LYS A 45 0.46 2.09 -6.33
CA LYS A 45 -0.86 2.66 -6.03
C LYS A 45 -1.79 1.62 -5.42
N ALA A 46 -1.87 0.41 -5.99
CA ALA A 46 -2.71 -0.65 -5.45
C ALA A 46 -2.28 -1.05 -4.02
N GLY A 47 -0.97 -1.11 -3.76
CA GLY A 47 -0.44 -1.34 -2.40
C GLY A 47 -0.84 -0.24 -1.42
N LEU A 48 -0.72 1.03 -1.81
CA LEU A 48 -1.12 2.17 -0.99
C LEU A 48 -2.62 2.22 -0.73
N GLU A 49 -3.46 1.87 -1.71
CA GLU A 49 -4.91 1.79 -1.52
C GLU A 49 -5.31 0.71 -0.52
N LEU A 50 -4.62 -0.44 -0.53
CA LEU A 50 -4.83 -1.49 0.46
C LEU A 50 -4.42 -1.04 1.86
N GLN A 51 -3.24 -0.42 2.00
CA GLN A 51 -2.79 0.15 3.28
C GLN A 51 -3.77 1.19 3.82
N ARG A 52 -4.24 2.09 2.95
CA ARG A 52 -5.25 3.09 3.33
C ARG A 52 -6.51 2.43 3.87
N LYS A 53 -7.05 1.42 3.19
CA LYS A 53 -8.25 0.70 3.65
C LYS A 53 -8.03 0.01 4.99
N ASP A 54 -6.85 -0.55 5.21
CA ASP A 54 -6.51 -1.19 6.48
C ASP A 54 -6.41 -0.17 7.62
N LEU A 55 -5.72 0.96 7.38
CA LEU A 55 -5.65 2.09 8.31
C LEU A 55 -7.03 2.66 8.64
N GLU A 56 -7.92 2.82 7.65
CA GLU A 56 -9.29 3.27 7.87
C GLU A 56 -10.09 2.27 8.74
N ARG A 57 -9.85 0.96 8.57
CA ARG A 57 -10.46 -0.07 9.44
C ARG A 57 -9.91 0.03 10.86
N GLN A 58 -8.59 0.12 11.02
CA GLN A 58 -7.96 0.27 12.34
C GLN A 58 -8.44 1.54 13.05
N LEU A 59 -8.57 2.65 12.34
CA LEU A 59 -9.07 3.91 12.88
C LEU A 59 -10.51 3.76 13.40
N LYS A 60 -11.38 3.11 12.64
CA LYS A 60 -12.75 2.80 13.07
C LYS A 60 -12.74 1.92 14.32
N GLU A 61 -11.95 0.85 14.32
CA GLU A 61 -11.83 -0.02 15.49
C GLU A 61 -11.34 0.73 16.73
N VAL A 62 -10.36 1.62 16.60
CA VAL A 62 -9.84 2.41 17.74
C VAL A 62 -10.90 3.41 18.22
N GLY A 63 -11.58 4.11 17.31
CA GLY A 63 -12.65 5.03 17.64
C GLY A 63 -13.88 4.35 18.25
N GLU A 64 -14.13 3.09 17.87
CA GLU A 64 -15.25 2.27 18.34
C GLU A 64 -14.90 1.39 19.55
N LYS A 65 -13.63 1.34 20.00
CA LYS A 65 -13.21 0.56 21.17
C LYS A 65 -13.25 1.41 22.45
N PRO A 66 -14.37 1.42 23.21
CA PRO A 66 -14.43 2.01 24.55
C PRO A 66 -13.46 1.33 25.52
N ALA A 67 -12.89 0.17 25.18
CA ALA A 67 -11.91 -0.51 26.01
C ALA A 67 -10.62 0.32 26.22
N ILE A 68 -10.14 1.04 25.19
CA ILE A 68 -8.95 1.90 25.33
C ILE A 68 -9.29 3.10 26.22
N GLU A 69 -10.46 3.69 26.03
CA GLU A 69 -10.93 4.78 26.88
C GLU A 69 -11.18 4.33 28.32
N GLN A 70 -11.73 3.13 28.54
CA GLN A 70 -11.91 2.55 29.86
C GLN A 70 -10.57 2.22 30.54
N ALA A 71 -9.59 1.72 29.80
CA ALA A 71 -8.24 1.50 30.33
C ALA A 71 -7.59 2.84 30.73
N ALA A 72 -7.68 3.86 29.87
CA ALA A 72 -7.19 5.21 30.15
C ALA A 72 -7.88 5.86 31.37
N ARG A 73 -9.20 5.66 31.54
CA ARG A 73 -9.97 6.12 32.71
C ARG A 73 -9.55 5.40 34.00
N ARG A 74 -9.35 4.08 33.96
CA ARG A 74 -9.01 3.27 35.14
C ARG A 74 -7.56 3.42 35.58
N GLU A 75 -6.62 3.39 34.65
CA GLU A 75 -5.18 3.33 34.96
C GLU A 75 -4.54 4.72 35.08
N LEU A 76 -4.97 5.67 34.24
CA LEU A 76 -4.37 7.00 34.15
C LEU A 76 -5.26 8.11 34.75
N GLY A 77 -6.48 7.78 35.17
CA GLY A 77 -7.43 8.76 35.72
C GLY A 77 -7.80 9.85 34.70
N LEU A 78 -7.69 9.56 33.41
CA LEU A 78 -7.94 10.54 32.36
C LEU A 78 -9.45 10.81 32.22
N ILE A 79 -9.80 12.09 32.20
CA ILE A 79 -11.17 12.61 32.04
C ILE A 79 -11.26 13.43 30.76
N ARG A 80 -12.42 13.41 30.08
CA ARG A 80 -12.60 14.19 28.86
C ARG A 80 -12.62 15.70 29.19
N PRO A 81 -12.23 16.57 28.25
CA PRO A 81 -12.43 18.01 28.40
C PRO A 81 -13.93 18.30 28.62
N LYS A 82 -14.27 18.99 29.72
CA LYS A 82 -15.64 19.30 30.20
C LYS A 82 -16.39 18.17 30.93
N GLU A 83 -15.72 17.08 31.32
CA GLU A 83 -16.29 16.05 32.19
C GLU A 83 -16.03 16.39 33.68
N THR A 84 -17.05 16.31 34.53
CA THR A 84 -16.93 16.54 35.98
C THR A 84 -16.79 15.19 36.70
N GLU A 85 -15.62 14.94 37.30
CA GLU A 85 -15.39 13.73 38.08
C GLU A 85 -15.81 13.93 39.55
N TYR A 86 -16.71 13.07 40.04
CA TYR A 86 -17.07 13.03 41.46
C TYR A 86 -16.24 11.97 42.17
N ARG A 87 -15.34 12.38 43.07
CA ARG A 87 -14.58 11.48 43.94
C ARG A 87 -15.20 11.44 45.32
N PHE A 88 -15.69 10.27 45.72
CA PHE A 88 -16.23 10.06 47.06
C PHE A 88 -15.16 9.44 47.95
N PRO A 89 -14.88 10.02 49.13
CA PRO A 89 -14.03 9.36 50.12
C PRO A 89 -14.71 8.06 50.58
N ALA A 90 -13.90 7.08 50.98
CA ALA A 90 -14.43 5.83 51.55
C ALA A 90 -15.31 6.15 52.77
N PRO A 91 -16.44 5.44 52.95
CA PRO A 91 -17.30 5.63 54.11
C PRO A 91 -16.50 5.38 55.39
N LYS A 92 -16.70 6.24 56.38
CA LYS A 92 -16.03 6.10 57.67
C LYS A 92 -16.59 4.86 58.37
N GLU A 93 -15.80 4.20 59.21
CA GLU A 93 -16.26 3.07 60.02
C GLU A 93 -17.46 3.41 60.92
N SER A 94 -17.67 4.70 61.23
CA SER A 94 -18.83 5.19 61.96
C SER A 94 -20.16 5.14 61.18
N ASP A 95 -20.10 4.95 59.86
CA ASP A 95 -21.25 5.06 58.95
C ASP A 95 -21.70 3.69 58.40
N LYS A 96 -21.09 2.59 58.87
CA LYS A 96 -21.52 1.21 58.61
C LYS A 96 -22.49 0.72 59.69
#